data_AF-A0A353DSX8-F1
#
_entry.id   AF-A0A353DSX8-F1
#
_cell.length_a   1.000
_cell.length_b   1.000
_cell.length_c   1.000
_cell.angle_alpha   90.00
_cell.angle_beta   90.00
_cell.angle_gamma   90.00
#
_symmetry.space_group_name_H-M   'P 1'
#
loop_
_entity.id
_entity.type
_entity.pdbx_description
1 polymer ?
#
loop_
_entity_poly.entity_id
_entity_poly.type
_entity_poly.pdbx_seq_one_letter_code
_entity_poly.pdbx_strand_id
1 'polypeptide(L)' 'MTDLKTLDQLYTHIMRTIVSTGVAPHYTEIASTLGLPVEEARTSLNDLMGPGKMAGYWLVPGTDVIGSFAPFNNV' A
#
# COMPACT_ATOMS: atom_id res chain seq x y z
N MET A 1 2.04 -4.84 -13.72
CA MET A 1 3.43 -4.86 -13.25
C MET A 1 3.92 -3.44 -13.19
N THR A 2 3.72 -2.83 -12.04
CA THR A 2 4.24 -1.50 -11.69
C THR A 2 5.77 -1.53 -11.70
N ASP A 3 6.39 -0.42 -12.13
CA ASP A 3 7.83 -0.31 -12.14
C ASP A 3 8.42 -0.17 -10.72
N LEU A 4 9.69 -0.54 -10.54
CA LEU A 4 10.35 -0.57 -9.24
C LEU A 4 10.41 0.81 -8.55
N LYS A 5 10.50 1.90 -9.31
CA LYS A 5 10.57 3.24 -8.73
C LYS A 5 9.23 3.62 -8.12
N THR A 6 8.13 3.33 -8.82
CA THR A 6 6.78 3.56 -8.30
C THR A 6 6.50 2.69 -7.08
N LEU A 7 6.92 1.42 -7.08
CA LEU A 7 6.79 0.53 -5.91
C LEU A 7 7.58 1.04 -4.69
N ASP A 8 8.79 1.54 -4.89
CA ASP A 8 9.63 2.10 -3.81
C ASP A 8 9.02 3.39 -3.21
N GLN A 9 8.46 4.25 -4.07
CA GLN A 9 7.72 5.44 -3.63
C GLN A 9 6.46 5.07 -2.83
N LEU A 10 5.73 4.06 -3.28
CA LEU A 10 4.53 3.55 -2.61
C LEU A 10 4.87 2.98 -1.23
N TYR A 11 5.89 2.12 -1.14
CA TYR A 11 6.38 1.55 0.11
C TYR A 11 6.80 2.65 1.10
N THR A 12 7.62 3.60 0.63
CA THR A 12 8.12 4.70 1.45
C THR A 12 6.98 5.57 1.99
N HIS A 13 5.98 5.86 1.16
CA HIS A 13 4.82 6.65 1.55
C HIS A 13 3.95 5.91 2.58
N ILE A 14 3.64 4.63 2.36
CA ILE A 14 2.87 3.81 3.32
C ILE A 14 3.58 3.77 4.67
N MET A 15 4.88 3.45 4.69
CA MET A 15 5.67 3.40 5.92
C MET A 15 5.67 4.73 6.67
N ARG A 16 5.91 5.85 5.98
CA ARG A 16 5.90 7.18 6.60
C ARG A 16 4.53 7.55 7.15
N THR A 17 3.47 7.19 6.44
CA THR A 17 2.10 7.44 6.88
C THR A 17 1.81 6.66 8.16
N ILE A 18 2.06 5.35 8.18
CA ILE A 18 1.85 4.53 9.38
C ILE A 18 2.68 5.05 10.57
N VAL A 19 3.96 5.39 10.36
CA VAL A 19 4.82 5.92 11.42
C VAL A 19 4.33 7.26 11.97
N SER A 20 3.72 8.11 11.14
CA SER A 20 3.27 9.44 11.55
C SER A 20 1.85 9.48 12.11
N THR A 21 0.96 8.63 11.63
CA THR A 21 -0.47 8.67 11.96
C THR A 21 -0.94 7.45 12.76
N GLY A 22 -0.16 6.36 12.78
CA GLY A 22 -0.56 5.07 13.32
C GLY A 22 -1.54 4.29 12.44
N VAL A 23 -1.90 4.80 11.25
CA VAL A 23 -2.91 4.20 10.36
C VAL A 23 -2.33 4.05 8.95
N ALA A 24 -2.59 2.90 8.33
CA ALA A 24 -2.19 2.67 6.94
C ALA A 24 -3.10 3.45 5.96
N PRO A 25 -2.53 4.10 4.93
CA PRO A 25 -3.32 4.86 3.97
C PRO A 25 -4.13 3.96 3.04
N HIS A 26 -5.30 4.43 2.62
CA HIS A 26 -6.07 3.84 1.54
C HIS A 26 -5.43 4.16 0.18
N TYR A 27 -5.59 3.28 -0.82
CA TYR A 27 -4.96 3.48 -2.14
C TYR A 27 -5.37 4.79 -2.84
N THR A 28 -6.53 5.37 -2.49
CA THR A 28 -6.95 6.69 -2.98
C THR A 28 -6.13 7.83 -2.40
N GLU A 29 -5.69 7.72 -1.14
CA GLU A 29 -4.80 8.69 -0.49
C GLU A 29 -3.38 8.58 -1.05
N ILE A 30 -2.95 7.35 -1.34
CA ILE A 30 -1.69 7.08 -2.04
C ILE A 30 -1.73 7.72 -3.43
N ALA A 31 -2.82 7.53 -4.18
CA ALA A 31 -3.00 8.12 -5.51
C ALA A 31 -2.87 9.65 -5.47
N SER A 32 -3.57 10.30 -4.54
CA SER A 32 -3.52 11.75 -4.35
C SER A 32 -2.10 12.22 -3.98
N THR A 33 -1.39 11.48 -3.14
CA THR A 33 -0.05 11.89 -2.67
C THR A 33 1.02 11.72 -3.74
N LEU A 34 0.94 10.65 -4.53
CA LEU A 34 1.91 10.33 -5.57
C LEU A 34 1.57 10.92 -6.94
N GLY A 35 0.41 11.58 -7.07
CA GLY A 35 -0.07 12.14 -8.34
C GLY A 35 -0.41 11.06 -9.37
N LEU A 36 -0.83 9.88 -8.90
CA LEU A 36 -1.17 8.74 -9.76
C LEU A 36 -2.68 8.72 -10.05
N PRO A 37 -3.09 8.17 -11.21
CA PRO A 37 -4.46 7.69 -11.39
C PRO A 37 -4.85 6.71 -10.27
N VAL A 38 -6.09 6.79 -9.79
CA VAL A 38 -6.58 5.95 -8.68
C VAL A 38 -6.42 4.45 -8.98
N GLU A 39 -6.77 4.02 -10.19
CA GLU A 39 -6.62 2.62 -10.61
C GLU A 39 -5.15 2.17 -10.70
N GLU A 40 -4.23 3.09 -11.02
CA GLU A 40 -2.81 2.80 -11.05
C GLU A 40 -2.25 2.62 -9.63
N ALA A 41 -2.69 3.45 -8.68
CA ALA A 41 -2.34 3.29 -7.27
C ALA A 41 -2.90 1.98 -6.69
N ARG A 42 -4.15 1.63 -7.02
CA ARG A 42 -4.78 0.36 -6.63
C ARG A 42 -4.02 -0.85 -7.17
N THR A 43 -3.66 -0.81 -8.45
CA THR A 43 -2.87 -1.87 -9.11
C THR A 43 -1.48 -1.97 -8.49
N SER A 44 -0.84 -0.83 -8.21
CA SER A 44 0.50 -0.78 -7.60
C SER A 44 0.50 -1.31 -6.17
N LEU A 45 -0.56 -1.06 -5.39
CA LEU A 45 -0.72 -1.63 -4.06
C LEU A 45 -0.84 -3.16 -4.12
N ASN A 46 -1.64 -3.69 -5.04
CA ASN A 46 -1.77 -5.13 -5.27
C ASN A 46 -0.46 -5.76 -5.81
N ASP A 47 0.27 -5.05 -6.68
CA ASP A 47 1.57 -5.52 -7.19
C ASP A 47 2.63 -5.56 -6.07
N LEU A 48 2.60 -4.61 -5.14
CA LEU A 48 3.50 -4.54 -3.98
C LEU A 48 3.23 -5.64 -2.95
N MET A 49 1.97 -5.78 -2.53
CA MET A 49 1.62 -6.53 -1.30
C MET A 49 0.36 -7.39 -1.43
N GLY A 50 -0.09 -7.65 -2.66
CA GLY A 50 -1.18 -8.58 -2.92
C GLY A 50 -0.86 -10.02 -2.46
N PRO A 51 -1.85 -10.92 -2.56
CA PRO A 51 -1.70 -12.30 -2.10
C PRO A 51 -0.44 -12.98 -2.65
N GLY A 52 0.34 -13.59 -1.74
CA GLY A 52 1.53 -14.37 -2.09
C GLY A 52 2.80 -13.56 -2.41
N LYS A 53 2.78 -12.24 -2.28
CA LYS A 53 3.96 -11.39 -2.56
C LYS A 53 5.00 -11.42 -1.43
N MET A 54 4.58 -11.23 -0.19
CA MET A 54 5.47 -11.15 0.98
C MET A 54 4.77 -11.65 2.25
N ALA A 55 5.51 -12.34 3.12
CA ALA A 55 5.00 -12.75 4.42
C ALA A 55 4.81 -11.55 5.36
N GLY A 56 3.70 -11.50 6.10
CA GLY A 56 3.37 -10.39 7.01
C GLY A 56 2.75 -9.17 6.34
N TYR A 57 2.49 -9.23 5.04
CA TYR A 57 1.79 -8.20 4.28
C TYR A 57 0.48 -8.78 3.76
N TRP A 58 -0.64 -8.11 4.01
CA TRP A 58 -1.92 -8.54 3.45
C TRP A 58 -2.92 -7.38 3.36
N LEU A 59 -3.77 -7.49 2.34
CA LEU A 59 -4.97 -6.70 2.18
C LEU A 59 -6.15 -7.43 2.83
N VAL A 60 -7.06 -6.70 3.46
CA VAL A 60 -8.30 -7.28 4.03
C VAL A 60 -9.06 -7.99 2.90
N PRO A 61 -9.43 -9.28 3.06
CA PRO A 61 -10.05 -10.07 2.00
C PRO A 61 -11.29 -9.39 1.40
N GLY A 62 -11.36 -9.34 0.06
CA GLY A 62 -12.46 -8.72 -0.67
C GLY A 62 -12.42 -7.18 -0.71
N THR A 63 -11.34 -6.57 -0.23
CA THR A 63 -11.14 -5.11 -0.24
C THR A 63 -9.72 -4.76 -0.71
N ASP A 64 -9.44 -3.46 -0.80
CA ASP A 64 -8.09 -2.93 -1.02
C ASP A 64 -7.56 -2.18 0.23
N VAL A 65 -8.09 -2.51 1.42
CA VAL A 65 -7.64 -1.97 2.70
C VAL A 65 -6.40 -2.72 3.15
N ILE A 66 -5.35 -1.98 3.52
CA ILE A 66 -4.15 -2.54 4.14
C ILE A 66 -4.53 -3.06 5.52
N GLY A 67 -4.42 -4.38 5.71
CA GLY A 67 -4.65 -5.02 7.01
C GLY A 67 -3.37 -5.18 7.81
N SER A 68 -2.30 -5.62 7.15
CA SER A 68 -0.96 -5.66 7.73
C SER A 68 0.08 -5.16 6.75
N PHE A 69 1.01 -4.37 7.28
CA PHE A 69 2.18 -3.89 6.59
C PHE A 69 3.36 -4.01 7.56
N ALA A 70 4.03 -5.16 7.54
CA ALA A 70 5.01 -5.52 8.57
C ALA A 70 6.04 -4.39 8.79
N PRO A 71 6.35 -4.05 10.06
CA PRO A 71 5.98 -4.72 11.31
C PRO A 71 4.62 -4.31 11.90
N PHE A 72 3.81 -3.54 11.18
CA PHE A 72 2.57 -2.95 11.70
C PHE A 72 1.34 -3.78 11.35
N ASN A 73 0.42 -3.85 12.31
CA ASN A 73 -0.96 -4.31 12.10
C ASN A 73 -1.89 -3.09 12.11
N ASN A 74 -2.84 -3.02 11.18
CA ASN A 74 -3.73 -1.88 11.00
C ASN A 74 -5.18 -2.18 11.40
N VAL A 75 -5.71 -3.37 11.07
CA VAL A 75 -7.09 -3.81 11.38
C VAL A 75 -7.15 -5.28 11.78
#